data_AF-A0A959FH87-F1
#
_entry.id   AF-A0A959FH87-F1
#
_cell.length_a   1.000
_cell.length_b   1.000
_cell.length_c   1.000
_cell.angle_alpha   90.00
_cell.angle_beta   90.00
_cell.angle_gamma   90.00
#
_symmetry.space_group_name_H-M   'P 1'
#
loop_
_entity.id
_entity.type
_entity.pdbx_description
1 polymer ?
#
loop_
_entity_poly.entity_id
_entity_poly.type
_entity_poly.pdbx_seq_one_letter_code
_entity_poly.pdbx_strand_id
1 'polypeptide(L)'
;TGNLFFTTQQAINNFATNYPSCTTVKKITIKGDDITDLSGLSNITQINGTLHIYENPALESLSGLENLTTIISTLWINDNALLQDLDELAGVETVGNVFNVSSNPNLTSISGLSGLISIGSNFDVRYNDMLPSLAGLEQLESVGGNLTIGGAALSSITALNNLTSVTGEIFISNTALSSLSGIGHINPSGITNVDIQRSSGLTQCEVASICAYISNPANPAVFNLNGVGCSTRLEVTYACEALPVELADFGYHLADGIVVLNWLTVSELNNLGFEVEYAKDGLHWQQIGFVEGYGTTTDIHHYEFPHYGSSEGTNYYRLKQLDYDGKYEYSNILSVSLNSQWEQGAWILYPNPTKGELTVNGDLSDLPFVRIMNNSGVLIREFALSEPRVDISDLPEGMYIFTFNNGREIVTRRILKDRR
;
A
#
# COMPACT_ATOMS: atom_id res chain seq x y z
N THR A 1 2.30 45.49 18.67
CA THR A 1 1.57 44.23 18.39
C THR A 1 0.11 44.40 18.76
N GLY A 2 -0.73 44.74 17.77
CA GLY A 2 -2.18 44.90 17.94
C GLY A 2 -2.96 43.73 17.32
N ASN A 3 -4.28 43.75 17.47
CA ASN A 3 -5.19 42.90 16.70
C ASN A 3 -5.59 43.66 15.43
N LEU A 4 -5.48 43.02 14.27
CA LEU A 4 -5.89 43.55 12.98
C LEU A 4 -7.16 42.83 12.52
N PHE A 5 -8.11 43.60 12.01
CA PHE A 5 -9.38 43.10 11.49
C PHE A 5 -9.61 43.77 10.13
N PHE A 6 -9.55 42.98 9.06
CA PHE A 6 -9.71 43.42 7.69
C PHE A 6 -11.04 42.92 7.13
N THR A 7 -11.88 43.85 6.69
CA THR A 7 -13.16 43.54 6.04
C THR A 7 -13.28 44.05 4.62
N THR A 8 -12.25 44.75 4.12
CA THR A 8 -12.22 45.26 2.75
C THR A 8 -10.82 45.16 2.17
N GLN A 9 -10.71 45.04 0.84
CA GLN A 9 -9.42 45.06 0.15
C GLN A 9 -8.66 46.36 0.42
N GLN A 10 -9.37 47.50 0.46
CA GLN A 10 -8.78 48.80 0.74
C GLN A 10 -8.11 48.84 2.12
N ALA A 11 -8.65 48.15 3.13
CA ALA A 11 -8.06 48.11 4.47
C ALA A 11 -6.71 47.38 4.48
N ILE A 12 -6.57 46.30 3.71
CA ILE A 12 -5.30 45.57 3.53
C ILE A 12 -4.29 46.47 2.80
N ASN A 13 -4.68 47.10 1.70
CA ASN A 13 -3.81 48.00 0.94
C ASN A 13 -3.31 49.18 1.80
N ASN A 14 -4.20 49.74 2.63
CA ASN A 14 -3.85 50.81 3.56
C ASN A 14 -2.89 50.35 4.65
N PHE A 15 -2.92 49.07 5.08
CA PHE A 15 -2.02 48.56 6.11
C PHE A 15 -0.55 48.66 5.69
N ALA A 16 -0.21 48.22 4.47
CA ALA A 16 1.15 48.34 3.94
C ALA A 16 1.67 49.77 3.95
N THR A 17 0.80 50.74 3.65
CA THR A 17 1.13 52.16 3.61
C THR A 17 1.26 52.76 5.01
N ASN A 18 0.35 52.40 5.92
CA ASN A 18 0.28 52.97 7.26
C ASN A 18 1.29 52.34 8.23
N TYR A 19 1.69 51.09 7.99
CA TYR A 19 2.55 50.30 8.87
C TYR A 19 3.68 49.56 8.11
N PRO A 20 4.50 50.25 7.30
CA PRO A 20 5.45 49.63 6.37
C PRO A 20 6.60 48.87 7.04
N SER A 21 6.81 49.03 8.35
CA SER A 21 7.85 48.33 9.12
C SER A 21 7.26 47.37 10.16
N CYS A 22 5.96 47.11 10.13
CA CYS A 22 5.33 46.16 11.04
C CYS A 22 5.60 44.74 10.55
N THR A 23 6.31 43.97 11.36
CA THR A 23 6.62 42.55 11.08
C THR A 23 5.94 41.59 12.05
N THR A 24 5.46 42.09 13.19
CA THR A 24 4.85 41.27 14.24
C THR A 24 3.51 41.84 14.69
N VAL A 25 2.50 40.98 14.75
CA VAL A 25 1.15 41.31 15.21
C VAL A 25 0.64 40.29 16.22
N LYS A 26 -0.40 40.62 16.98
CA LYS A 26 -0.99 39.70 17.96
C LYS A 26 -2.05 38.80 17.32
N LYS A 27 -2.88 39.37 16.45
CA LYS A 27 -3.95 38.64 15.77
C LYS A 27 -4.22 39.30 14.43
N ILE A 28 -4.50 38.50 13.41
CA ILE A 28 -5.09 38.94 12.14
C ILE A 28 -6.40 38.21 11.96
N THR A 29 -7.45 38.95 11.60
CA THR A 29 -8.67 38.39 11.05
C THR A 29 -8.96 39.04 9.71
N ILE A 30 -9.20 38.21 8.69
CA ILE A 30 -9.51 38.60 7.32
C ILE A 30 -10.87 38.00 6.96
N LYS A 31 -11.85 38.87 6.73
CA LYS A 31 -13.24 38.50 6.40
C LYS A 31 -13.91 39.61 5.59
N GLY A 32 -13.94 39.47 4.27
CA GLY A 32 -14.58 40.44 3.38
C GLY A 32 -14.85 39.91 1.97
N ASP A 33 -15.97 40.34 1.40
CA ASP A 33 -16.46 39.89 0.10
C ASP A 33 -15.59 40.34 -1.09
N ASP A 34 -14.87 41.46 -0.94
CA ASP A 34 -14.04 42.09 -1.98
C ASP A 34 -12.53 41.78 -1.85
N ILE A 35 -12.13 40.99 -0.85
CA ILE A 35 -10.73 40.70 -0.58
C ILE A 35 -10.24 39.64 -1.58
N THR A 36 -9.24 40.02 -2.37
CA THR A 36 -8.65 39.22 -3.46
C THR A 36 -7.12 39.13 -3.35
N ASP A 37 -6.49 40.03 -2.60
CA ASP A 37 -5.04 40.16 -2.52
C ASP A 37 -4.58 40.46 -1.09
N LEU A 38 -3.67 39.65 -0.56
CA LEU A 38 -3.09 39.84 0.78
C LEU A 38 -1.70 40.48 0.73
N SER A 39 -1.21 40.92 -0.43
CA SER A 39 0.14 41.49 -0.61
C SER A 39 0.46 42.64 0.34
N GLY A 40 -0.57 43.38 0.80
CA GLY A 40 -0.42 44.41 1.82
C GLY A 40 0.11 43.91 3.16
N LEU A 41 0.11 42.59 3.40
CA LEU A 41 0.58 41.93 4.62
C LEU A 41 1.99 41.33 4.50
N SER A 42 2.67 41.50 3.36
CA SER A 42 3.95 40.84 3.04
C SER A 42 5.09 41.08 4.05
N ASN A 43 5.00 42.14 4.84
CA ASN A 43 6.00 42.45 5.87
C ASN A 43 5.81 41.62 7.15
N ILE A 44 4.63 41.02 7.37
CA ILE A 44 4.35 40.23 8.56
C ILE A 44 5.13 38.92 8.49
N THR A 45 5.98 38.68 9.49
CA THR A 45 6.74 37.44 9.63
C THR A 45 6.29 36.60 10.82
N GLN A 46 5.61 37.21 11.80
CA GLN A 46 5.20 36.54 13.03
C GLN A 46 3.84 37.00 13.52
N ILE A 47 3.00 36.03 13.89
CA ILE A 47 1.71 36.24 14.55
C ILE A 47 1.78 35.63 15.96
N ASN A 48 1.83 36.48 16.97
CA ASN A 48 1.97 36.08 18.39
C ASN A 48 0.69 35.45 18.98
N GLY A 49 -0.34 35.29 18.17
CA GLY A 49 -1.60 34.68 18.55
C GLY A 49 -2.21 34.01 17.33
N THR A 50 -3.18 34.67 16.73
CA THR A 50 -4.14 34.00 15.86
C THR A 50 -4.17 34.57 14.45
N LEU A 51 -4.17 33.72 13.44
CA LEU A 51 -4.49 34.05 12.05
C LEU A 51 -5.83 33.39 11.69
N HIS A 52 -6.85 34.20 11.41
CA HIS A 52 -8.14 33.73 10.89
C HIS A 52 -8.37 34.33 9.50
N ILE A 53 -8.55 33.49 8.49
CA ILE A 53 -8.91 33.89 7.12
C ILE A 53 -10.18 33.13 6.77
N TYR A 54 -11.32 33.83 6.79
CA TYR A 54 -12.60 33.17 6.55
C TYR A 54 -13.66 34.03 5.89
N GLU A 55 -14.60 33.38 5.20
CA GLU A 55 -15.67 34.03 4.43
C GLU A 55 -15.11 35.10 3.47
N ASN A 56 -14.06 34.76 2.71
CA ASN A 56 -13.53 35.59 1.63
C ASN A 56 -13.82 34.91 0.28
N PRO A 57 -15.03 35.08 -0.29
CA PRO A 57 -15.47 34.36 -1.48
C PRO A 57 -14.68 34.70 -2.75
N ALA A 58 -13.96 35.84 -2.77
CA ALA A 58 -13.15 36.29 -3.90
C ALA A 58 -11.65 35.96 -3.76
N LEU A 59 -11.22 35.39 -2.64
CA LEU A 59 -9.80 35.12 -2.36
C LEU A 59 -9.36 33.81 -3.03
N GLU A 60 -8.43 33.91 -3.97
CA GLU A 60 -7.92 32.76 -4.76
C GLU A 60 -6.60 32.18 -4.21
N SER A 61 -5.77 33.00 -3.58
CA SER A 61 -4.47 32.62 -3.00
C SER A 61 -4.20 33.36 -1.69
N LEU A 62 -3.15 32.96 -0.96
CA LEU A 62 -2.67 33.65 0.24
C LEU A 62 -1.47 34.56 -0.05
N SER A 63 -1.31 34.95 -1.32
CA SER A 63 -0.18 35.78 -1.78
C SER A 63 -0.06 37.05 -0.95
N GLY A 64 1.12 37.27 -0.38
CA GLY A 64 1.39 38.25 0.68
C GLY A 64 1.65 37.66 2.07
N LEU A 65 1.55 36.34 2.26
CA LEU A 65 1.88 35.67 3.53
C LEU A 65 3.18 34.85 3.49
N GLU A 66 3.96 34.93 2.42
CA GLU A 66 5.15 34.09 2.13
C GLU A 66 6.23 34.19 3.21
N ASN A 67 6.29 35.33 3.90
CA ASN A 67 7.31 35.59 4.93
C ASN A 67 6.87 35.14 6.34
N LEU A 68 5.66 34.59 6.50
CA LEU A 68 5.15 34.14 7.78
C LEU A 68 5.82 32.83 8.20
N THR A 69 6.51 32.85 9.34
CA THR A 69 7.22 31.66 9.85
C THR A 69 6.65 31.10 11.15
N THR A 70 5.87 31.88 11.89
CA THR A 70 5.40 31.47 13.22
C THR A 70 3.99 31.96 13.51
N ILE A 71 3.14 31.02 13.93
CA ILE A 71 1.80 31.26 14.47
C ILE A 71 1.72 30.67 15.88
N ILE A 72 1.82 31.52 16.90
CA ILE A 72 1.96 31.05 18.28
C ILE A 72 0.69 30.36 18.82
N SER A 73 -0.50 30.71 18.30
CA SER A 73 -1.75 30.11 18.76
C SER A 73 -2.50 29.37 17.65
N THR A 74 -3.32 30.07 16.89
CA THR A 74 -4.35 29.42 16.06
C THR A 74 -4.23 29.83 14.62
N LEU A 75 -4.27 28.86 13.71
CA LEU A 75 -4.40 29.05 12.27
C LEU A 75 -5.75 28.51 11.81
N TRP A 76 -6.66 29.39 11.41
CA TRP A 76 -7.96 29.04 10.82
C TRP A 76 -8.07 29.60 9.41
N ILE A 77 -8.29 28.71 8.44
CA ILE A 77 -8.55 29.05 7.04
C ILE A 77 -9.81 28.30 6.62
N ASN A 78 -10.94 29.00 6.59
CA ASN A 78 -12.21 28.35 6.33
C ASN A 78 -13.20 29.19 5.52
N ASP A 79 -14.09 28.54 4.78
CA ASP A 79 -15.14 29.22 4.01
C ASP A 79 -14.58 30.22 2.96
N ASN A 80 -13.43 29.92 2.35
CA ASN A 80 -12.86 30.70 1.24
C ASN A 80 -13.12 29.94 -0.08
N ALA A 81 -14.23 30.29 -0.74
CA ALA A 81 -14.80 29.48 -1.82
C ALA A 81 -13.87 29.28 -3.04
N LEU A 82 -12.99 30.25 -3.32
CA LEU A 82 -12.10 30.22 -4.48
C LEU A 82 -10.64 29.88 -4.15
N LEU A 83 -10.29 29.70 -2.87
CA LEU A 83 -8.92 29.43 -2.45
C LEU A 83 -8.47 28.05 -2.98
N GLN A 84 -7.34 28.02 -3.70
CA GLN A 84 -6.90 26.82 -4.43
C GLN A 84 -5.80 26.02 -3.72
N ASP A 85 -4.91 26.71 -3.01
CA ASP A 85 -3.79 26.11 -2.29
C ASP A 85 -3.38 26.98 -1.08
N LEU A 86 -2.33 26.55 -0.39
CA LEU A 86 -1.76 27.21 0.78
C LEU A 86 -0.24 27.48 0.61
N ASP A 87 0.26 27.53 -0.63
CA ASP A 87 1.70 27.51 -0.93
C ASP A 87 2.48 28.63 -0.22
N GLU A 88 1.85 29.78 0.04
CA GLU A 88 2.47 30.89 0.75
C GLU A 88 2.68 30.64 2.26
N LEU A 89 2.24 29.51 2.81
CA LEU A 89 2.49 29.15 4.21
C LEU A 89 3.72 28.25 4.41
N ALA A 90 4.55 28.04 3.38
CA ALA A 90 5.67 27.10 3.41
C ALA A 90 6.69 27.36 4.54
N GLY A 91 6.76 28.59 5.05
CA GLY A 91 7.62 28.98 6.16
C GLY A 91 7.08 28.63 7.56
N VAL A 92 5.80 28.25 7.70
CA VAL A 92 5.16 28.01 9.00
C VAL A 92 5.58 26.66 9.56
N GLU A 93 6.45 26.66 10.56
CA GLU A 93 6.95 25.43 11.18
C GLU A 93 6.08 24.93 12.34
N THR A 94 5.38 25.83 13.03
CA THR A 94 4.61 25.49 14.23
C THR A 94 3.30 26.26 14.32
N VAL A 95 2.26 25.56 14.81
CA VAL A 95 0.99 26.16 15.23
C VAL A 95 0.76 25.77 16.69
N GLY A 96 0.93 26.72 17.61
CA GLY A 96 1.00 26.38 19.04
C GLY A 96 -0.32 25.92 19.68
N ASN A 97 -1.46 26.00 18.99
CA ASN A 97 -2.76 25.55 19.48
C ASN A 97 -3.58 24.88 18.36
N VAL A 98 -4.64 25.51 17.83
CA VAL A 98 -5.54 24.88 16.85
C VAL A 98 -5.09 25.17 15.43
N PHE A 99 -5.03 24.13 14.62
CA PHE A 99 -4.92 24.18 13.17
C PHE A 99 -6.26 23.75 12.55
N ASN A 100 -6.90 24.63 11.78
CA ASN A 100 -8.13 24.31 11.06
C ASN A 100 -8.04 24.83 9.61
N VAL A 101 -8.18 23.91 8.65
CA VAL A 101 -8.36 24.22 7.24
C VAL A 101 -9.63 23.50 6.80
N SER A 102 -10.74 24.21 6.73
CA SER A 102 -12.03 23.56 6.47
C SER A 102 -12.99 24.35 5.59
N SER A 103 -13.91 23.68 4.91
CA SER A 103 -14.92 24.34 4.07
C SER A 103 -14.31 25.22 2.96
N ASN A 104 -13.18 24.83 2.38
CA ASN A 104 -12.60 25.50 1.21
C ASN A 104 -12.82 24.58 -0.01
N PRO A 105 -13.97 24.68 -0.71
CA PRO A 105 -14.39 23.67 -1.69
C PRO A 105 -13.46 23.55 -2.90
N ASN A 106 -12.77 24.62 -3.28
CA ASN A 106 -11.81 24.63 -4.40
C ASN A 106 -10.36 24.32 -3.98
N LEU A 107 -10.11 24.04 -2.70
CA LEU A 107 -8.76 23.76 -2.21
C LEU A 107 -8.31 22.40 -2.75
N THR A 108 -7.28 22.41 -3.60
CA THR A 108 -6.73 21.22 -4.26
C THR A 108 -5.40 20.79 -3.69
N SER A 109 -4.71 21.67 -2.95
CA SER A 109 -3.42 21.36 -2.35
C SER A 109 -3.25 22.02 -0.98
N ILE A 110 -2.51 21.35 -0.10
CA ILE A 110 -1.96 21.93 1.13
C ILE A 110 -0.43 21.80 1.17
N SER A 111 0.21 21.69 0.00
CA SER A 111 1.67 21.53 -0.16
C SER A 111 2.48 22.61 0.54
N GLY A 112 1.96 23.83 0.61
CA GLY A 112 2.54 24.91 1.38
C GLY A 112 2.63 24.69 2.89
N LEU A 113 2.21 23.54 3.42
CA LEU A 113 2.45 23.18 4.82
C LEU A 113 3.70 22.33 5.02
N SER A 114 4.55 22.17 4.00
CA SER A 114 5.74 21.30 4.02
C SER A 114 6.73 21.55 5.16
N GLY A 115 6.68 22.74 5.77
CA GLY A 115 7.49 23.10 6.93
C GLY A 115 6.87 22.73 8.28
N LEU A 116 5.59 22.36 8.35
CA LEU A 116 4.85 22.22 9.60
C LEU A 116 5.27 20.97 10.38
N ILE A 117 5.88 21.17 11.55
CA ILE A 117 6.45 20.11 12.42
C ILE A 117 5.47 19.71 13.53
N SER A 118 4.77 20.68 14.13
CA SER A 118 3.93 20.39 15.30
C SER A 118 2.73 21.31 15.45
N ILE A 119 1.67 20.73 16.02
CA ILE A 119 0.44 21.42 16.40
C ILE A 119 0.18 21.17 17.88
N GLY A 120 0.05 22.25 18.66
CA GLY A 120 -0.05 22.14 20.12
C GLY A 120 -1.40 21.62 20.64
N SER A 121 -2.45 21.64 19.82
CA SER A 121 -3.79 21.13 20.17
C SER A 121 -4.43 20.43 18.98
N ASN A 122 -5.61 20.84 18.53
CA ASN A 122 -6.39 20.12 17.52
C ASN A 122 -5.93 20.43 16.10
N PHE A 123 -5.85 19.38 15.28
CA PHE A 123 -5.76 19.42 13.82
C PHE A 123 -7.13 19.11 13.22
N ASP A 124 -7.62 19.97 12.33
CA ASP A 124 -8.88 19.78 11.63
C ASP A 124 -8.75 20.13 10.14
N VAL A 125 -8.81 19.11 9.28
CA VAL A 125 -8.90 19.28 7.82
C VAL A 125 -10.17 18.60 7.35
N ARG A 126 -11.23 19.39 7.13
CA ARG A 126 -12.56 18.88 6.78
C ARG A 126 -13.26 19.68 5.69
N TYR A 127 -14.12 19.02 4.92
CA TYR A 127 -14.99 19.70 3.93
C TYR A 127 -14.21 20.49 2.87
N ASN A 128 -13.03 19.99 2.48
CA ASN A 128 -12.28 20.49 1.33
C ASN A 128 -12.52 19.51 0.17
N ASP A 129 -13.62 19.73 -0.54
CA ASP A 129 -14.22 18.72 -1.44
C ASP A 129 -13.33 18.32 -2.63
N MET A 130 -12.33 19.13 -2.97
CA MET A 130 -11.38 18.88 -4.05
C MET A 130 -9.98 18.45 -3.59
N LEU A 131 -9.72 18.37 -2.28
CA LEU A 131 -8.40 18.04 -1.75
C LEU A 131 -8.15 16.51 -1.84
N PRO A 132 -7.19 16.04 -2.67
CA PRO A 132 -7.02 14.61 -2.93
C PRO A 132 -6.15 13.91 -1.86
N SER A 133 -5.29 14.64 -1.18
CA SER A 133 -4.37 14.09 -0.20
C SER A 133 -3.91 15.17 0.80
N LEU A 134 -3.20 14.73 1.83
CA LEU A 134 -2.53 15.60 2.80
C LEU A 134 -1.08 15.92 2.43
N ALA A 135 -0.71 15.83 1.14
CA ALA A 135 0.64 16.15 0.69
C ALA A 135 1.03 17.57 1.12
N GLY A 136 2.24 17.71 1.67
CA GLY A 136 2.66 18.90 2.42
C GLY A 136 2.74 18.67 3.92
N LEU A 137 2.22 17.57 4.49
CA LEU A 137 2.33 17.29 5.92
C LEU A 137 3.41 16.26 6.28
N GLU A 138 4.37 16.01 5.39
CA GLU A 138 5.41 14.98 5.56
C GLU A 138 6.35 15.25 6.74
N GLN A 139 6.43 16.48 7.25
CA GLN A 139 7.24 16.84 8.41
C GLN A 139 6.44 16.87 9.74
N LEU A 140 5.13 16.65 9.71
CA LEU A 140 4.30 16.76 10.91
C LEU A 140 4.58 15.59 11.85
N GLU A 141 5.17 15.89 13.01
CA GLU A 141 5.58 14.89 14.00
C GLU A 141 4.56 14.70 15.14
N SER A 142 3.81 15.76 15.49
CA SER A 142 2.92 15.74 16.66
C SER A 142 1.69 16.64 16.55
N VAL A 143 0.59 16.13 17.12
CA VAL A 143 -0.68 16.84 17.35
C VAL A 143 -1.05 16.68 18.84
N GLY A 144 -1.05 17.78 19.58
CA GLY A 144 -1.33 17.81 21.03
C GLY A 144 -2.81 17.67 21.42
N GLY A 145 -3.67 17.24 20.50
CA GLY A 145 -5.11 17.14 20.68
C GLY A 145 -5.74 16.20 19.66
N ASN A 146 -6.93 16.55 19.18
CA ASN A 146 -7.67 15.73 18.23
C ASN A 146 -7.07 15.83 16.83
N LEU A 147 -7.00 14.70 16.13
CA LEU A 147 -6.71 14.59 14.71
C LEU A 147 -8.03 14.36 13.97
N THR A 148 -8.54 15.39 13.29
CA THR A 148 -9.83 15.35 12.59
C THR A 148 -9.61 15.51 11.08
N ILE A 149 -9.98 14.48 10.30
CA ILE A 149 -9.78 14.45 8.84
C ILE A 149 -11.09 14.07 8.16
N GLY A 150 -11.54 14.84 7.17
CA GLY A 150 -12.75 14.53 6.42
C GLY A 150 -12.85 15.22 5.05
N GLY A 151 -13.49 14.58 4.10
CA GLY A 151 -13.57 15.10 2.73
C GLY A 151 -13.94 14.02 1.74
N ALA A 152 -14.64 14.41 0.68
CA ALA A 152 -15.12 13.45 -0.32
C ALA A 152 -13.99 12.92 -1.23
N ALA A 153 -13.04 13.79 -1.61
CA ALA A 153 -11.96 13.48 -2.55
C ALA A 153 -10.67 12.96 -1.90
N LEU A 154 -10.51 13.09 -0.59
CA LEU A 154 -9.27 12.74 0.10
C LEU A 154 -9.09 11.22 0.11
N SER A 155 -8.18 10.75 -0.74
CA SER A 155 -7.94 9.32 -0.98
C SER A 155 -6.67 8.79 -0.31
N SER A 156 -5.80 9.68 0.18
CA SER A 156 -4.58 9.30 0.88
C SER A 156 -4.22 10.22 2.04
N ILE A 157 -3.85 9.60 3.16
CA ILE A 157 -3.27 10.25 4.35
C ILE A 157 -1.80 9.87 4.56
N THR A 158 -1.13 9.24 3.58
CA THR A 158 0.26 8.74 3.72
C THR A 158 1.28 9.83 4.05
N ALA A 159 0.98 11.10 3.77
CA ALA A 159 1.80 12.23 4.18
C ALA A 159 2.00 12.28 5.71
N LEU A 160 1.13 11.65 6.50
CA LEU A 160 1.23 11.63 7.96
C LEU A 160 2.21 10.57 8.52
N ASN A 161 3.01 9.90 7.69
CA ASN A 161 3.90 8.82 8.14
C ASN A 161 4.90 9.21 9.26
N ASN A 162 5.23 10.50 9.40
CA ASN A 162 6.09 11.01 10.48
C ASN A 162 5.33 11.43 11.74
N LEU A 163 3.99 11.42 11.73
CA LEU A 163 3.16 11.75 12.87
C LEU A 163 3.22 10.61 13.89
N THR A 164 3.96 10.82 14.98
CA THR A 164 4.19 9.80 16.02
C THR A 164 3.30 9.97 17.24
N SER A 165 2.75 11.16 17.45
CA SER A 165 2.00 11.49 18.66
C SER A 165 0.71 12.24 18.37
N VAL A 166 -0.41 11.66 18.83
CA VAL A 166 -1.73 12.31 18.93
C VAL A 166 -2.21 12.10 20.36
N THR A 167 -2.54 13.18 21.09
CA THR A 167 -2.95 13.10 22.50
C THR A 167 -4.46 13.29 22.71
N GLY A 168 -5.25 13.00 21.67
CA GLY A 168 -6.70 13.18 21.65
C GLY A 168 -7.40 12.14 20.79
N GLU A 169 -8.56 12.51 20.27
CA GLU A 169 -9.37 11.67 19.39
C GLU A 169 -8.78 11.62 17.98
N ILE A 170 -8.79 10.44 17.36
CA ILE A 170 -8.63 10.29 15.92
C ILE A 170 -10.02 10.18 15.31
N PHE A 171 -10.45 11.21 14.57
CA PHE A 171 -11.70 11.25 13.83
C PHE A 171 -11.43 11.23 12.33
N ILE A 172 -11.94 10.23 11.61
CA ILE A 172 -11.77 10.10 10.16
C ILE A 172 -13.13 9.86 9.50
N SER A 173 -13.47 10.71 8.52
CA SER A 173 -14.67 10.56 7.70
C SER A 173 -14.41 10.95 6.25
N ASN A 174 -13.87 10.02 5.44
CA ASN A 174 -13.45 10.27 4.06
C ASN A 174 -13.91 9.15 3.13
N THR A 175 -14.82 9.45 2.20
CA THR A 175 -15.43 8.43 1.34
C THR A 175 -14.45 7.78 0.37
N ALA A 176 -13.42 8.52 -0.08
CA ALA A 176 -12.43 8.05 -1.04
C ALA A 176 -11.19 7.39 -0.41
N LEU A 177 -11.04 7.46 0.92
CA LEU A 177 -9.87 6.92 1.62
C LEU A 177 -9.92 5.39 1.63
N SER A 178 -8.87 4.73 1.13
CA SER A 178 -8.80 3.26 1.06
C SER A 178 -8.00 2.61 2.19
N SER A 179 -7.11 3.37 2.83
CA SER A 179 -6.15 2.85 3.81
C SER A 179 -5.85 3.85 4.93
N LEU A 180 -5.61 3.33 6.14
CA LEU A 180 -5.12 4.10 7.30
C LEU A 180 -3.59 4.13 7.42
N SER A 181 -2.83 3.64 6.42
CA SER A 181 -1.36 3.45 6.51
C SER A 181 -0.59 4.67 7.04
N GLY A 182 -1.02 5.88 6.70
CA GLY A 182 -0.42 7.14 7.17
C GLY A 182 -0.40 7.36 8.67
N ILE A 183 -1.25 6.67 9.44
CA ILE A 183 -1.34 6.84 10.91
C ILE A 183 -0.89 5.60 11.68
N GLY A 184 -0.34 4.58 11.00
CA GLY A 184 0.00 3.29 11.61
C GLY A 184 1.07 3.34 12.69
N HIS A 185 1.86 4.40 12.73
CA HIS A 185 3.01 4.56 13.64
C HIS A 185 2.71 5.43 14.87
N ILE A 186 1.50 5.97 14.99
CA ILE A 186 1.11 6.80 16.14
C ILE A 186 1.13 5.97 17.42
N ASN A 187 1.72 6.53 18.48
CA ASN A 187 1.71 5.92 19.81
C ASN A 187 0.26 5.83 20.36
N PRO A 188 -0.28 4.62 20.56
CA PRO A 188 -1.66 4.43 21.00
C PRO A 188 -1.94 4.92 22.42
N SER A 189 -0.92 5.12 23.27
CA SER A 189 -1.13 5.57 24.65
C SER A 189 -1.61 7.02 24.75
N GLY A 190 -1.42 7.82 23.70
CA GLY A 190 -1.92 9.20 23.65
C GLY A 190 -3.37 9.30 23.17
N ILE A 191 -3.85 8.29 22.45
CA ILE A 191 -5.17 8.32 21.81
C ILE A 191 -6.26 8.19 22.89
N THR A 192 -7.27 9.07 22.84
CA THR A 192 -8.39 9.03 23.80
C THR A 192 -9.65 8.38 23.23
N ASN A 193 -9.85 8.46 21.91
CA ASN A 193 -10.94 7.83 21.17
C ASN A 193 -10.50 7.56 19.72
N VAL A 194 -11.06 6.52 19.10
CA VAL A 194 -10.98 6.30 17.65
C VAL A 194 -12.40 6.34 17.10
N ASP A 195 -12.68 7.29 16.21
CA ASP A 195 -13.97 7.39 15.54
C ASP A 195 -13.77 7.46 14.02
N ILE A 196 -13.95 6.32 13.34
CA ILE A 196 -13.78 6.20 11.89
C ILE A 196 -15.13 5.86 11.29
N GLN A 197 -15.72 6.80 10.57
CA GLN A 197 -17.06 6.62 10.02
C GLN A 197 -17.15 7.06 8.57
N ARG A 198 -18.19 6.61 7.86
CA ARG A 198 -18.55 7.11 6.52
C ARG A 198 -17.38 7.07 5.52
N SER A 199 -16.44 6.15 5.72
CA SER A 199 -15.26 5.98 4.87
C SER A 199 -15.46 4.74 4.01
N SER A 200 -16.42 4.79 3.09
CA SER A 200 -16.89 3.62 2.32
C SER A 200 -15.82 2.97 1.45
N GLY A 201 -14.77 3.71 1.06
CA GLY A 201 -13.62 3.17 0.34
C GLY A 201 -12.62 2.43 1.24
N LEU A 202 -12.74 2.54 2.57
CA LEU A 202 -11.73 2.07 3.52
C LEU A 202 -11.79 0.56 3.70
N THR A 203 -10.83 -0.17 3.14
CA THR A 203 -10.71 -1.62 3.26
C THR A 203 -9.44 -2.06 3.98
N GLN A 204 -8.54 -1.12 4.31
CA GLN A 204 -7.32 -1.36 5.08
C GLN A 204 -7.30 -0.45 6.31
N CYS A 205 -7.74 -0.97 7.45
CA CYS A 205 -7.84 -0.26 8.73
C CYS A 205 -6.98 -0.89 9.85
N GLU A 206 -6.42 -2.06 9.59
CA GLU A 206 -5.57 -2.89 10.44
C GLU A 206 -4.14 -2.36 10.58
N VAL A 207 -4.01 -1.05 10.82
CA VAL A 207 -2.70 -0.43 11.06
C VAL A 207 -2.29 -0.56 12.53
N ALA A 208 -0.98 -0.65 12.78
CA ALA A 208 -0.44 -1.03 14.08
C ALA A 208 -0.95 -0.15 15.25
N SER A 209 -1.05 1.17 15.05
CA SER A 209 -1.61 2.11 16.03
C SER A 209 -3.06 1.80 16.40
N ILE A 210 -3.91 1.56 15.40
CA ILE A 210 -5.33 1.22 15.59
C ILE A 210 -5.47 -0.15 16.26
N CYS A 211 -4.76 -1.17 15.75
CA CYS A 211 -4.77 -2.51 16.33
C CYS A 211 -4.32 -2.52 17.79
N ALA A 212 -3.21 -1.84 18.11
CA ALA A 212 -2.72 -1.71 19.48
C ALA A 212 -3.73 -0.98 20.37
N TYR A 213 -4.37 0.08 19.87
CA TYR A 213 -5.39 0.83 20.61
C TYR A 213 -6.64 -0.02 20.92
N ILE A 214 -7.19 -0.72 19.93
CA ILE A 214 -8.43 -1.49 20.11
C ILE A 214 -8.23 -2.84 20.81
N SER A 215 -6.98 -3.30 20.96
CA SER A 215 -6.63 -4.51 21.73
C SER A 215 -7.13 -4.45 23.18
N ASN A 216 -7.30 -3.25 23.73
CA ASN A 216 -8.00 -3.04 24.98
C ASN A 216 -9.52 -2.85 24.73
N PRO A 217 -10.39 -3.82 25.09
CA PRO A 217 -11.84 -3.70 24.89
C PRO A 217 -12.46 -2.50 25.61
N ALA A 218 -11.83 -1.96 26.66
CA ALA A 218 -12.31 -0.79 27.38
C ALA A 218 -12.08 0.54 26.65
N ASN A 219 -11.16 0.58 25.67
CA ASN A 219 -10.91 1.78 24.90
C ASN A 219 -12.13 2.08 24.00
N PRO A 220 -12.62 3.34 23.97
CA PRO A 220 -13.72 3.73 23.11
C PRO A 220 -13.26 3.74 21.66
N ALA A 221 -13.97 3.01 20.82
CA ALA A 221 -13.71 2.98 19.38
C ALA A 221 -15.03 2.77 18.63
N VAL A 222 -15.32 3.65 17.68
CA VAL A 222 -16.49 3.59 16.81
C VAL A 222 -16.03 3.41 15.37
N PHE A 223 -16.54 2.37 14.74
CA PHE A 223 -16.41 2.11 13.32
C PHE A 223 -17.81 1.98 12.76
N ASN A 224 -18.15 2.73 11.71
CA ASN A 224 -19.50 2.72 11.16
C ASN A 224 -19.56 3.23 9.71
N LEU A 225 -20.29 2.54 8.83
CA LEU A 225 -20.46 2.95 7.42
C LEU A 225 -19.10 3.09 6.67
N ASN A 226 -18.15 2.20 6.92
CA ASN A 226 -16.87 2.17 6.22
C ASN A 226 -16.88 1.10 5.11
N GLY A 227 -15.74 0.83 4.49
CA GLY A 227 -15.61 -0.32 3.61
C GLY A 227 -15.72 -1.65 4.35
N VAL A 228 -15.82 -2.73 3.57
CA VAL A 228 -15.89 -4.11 4.08
C VAL A 228 -14.63 -4.41 4.90
N GLY A 229 -14.80 -5.00 6.08
CA GLY A 229 -13.69 -5.32 6.98
C GLY A 229 -13.30 -4.18 7.94
N CYS A 230 -13.87 -2.99 7.76
CA CYS A 230 -13.56 -1.81 8.57
C CYS A 230 -14.80 -1.13 9.17
N SER A 231 -15.98 -1.76 9.07
CA SER A 231 -17.26 -1.13 9.39
C SER A 231 -17.74 -1.37 10.81
N THR A 232 -17.11 -2.28 11.55
CA THR A 232 -17.40 -2.52 12.96
C THR A 232 -16.11 -2.78 13.71
N ARG A 233 -16.11 -2.54 15.03
CA ARG A 233 -14.95 -2.87 15.88
C ARG A 233 -14.55 -4.34 15.73
N LEU A 234 -15.51 -5.25 15.66
CA LEU A 234 -15.25 -6.67 15.54
C LEU A 234 -14.56 -7.01 14.22
N GLU A 235 -14.99 -6.42 13.11
CA GLU A 235 -14.29 -6.57 11.81
C GLU A 235 -12.85 -6.09 11.89
N VAL A 236 -12.61 -4.91 12.46
CA VAL A 236 -11.24 -4.37 12.60
C VAL A 236 -10.40 -5.24 13.54
N THR A 237 -10.97 -5.73 14.65
CA THR A 237 -10.29 -6.68 15.53
C THR A 237 -9.93 -7.95 14.78
N TYR A 238 -10.83 -8.52 13.97
CA TYR A 238 -10.50 -9.66 13.13
C TYR A 238 -9.42 -9.34 12.10
N ALA A 239 -9.44 -8.16 11.47
CA ALA A 239 -8.39 -7.75 10.54
C ALA A 239 -7.02 -7.58 11.24
N CYS A 240 -7.01 -7.14 12.51
CA CYS A 240 -5.80 -7.02 13.33
C CYS A 240 -5.26 -8.36 13.86
N GLU A 241 -6.14 -9.34 14.07
CA GLU A 241 -5.80 -10.69 14.52
C GLU A 241 -5.58 -11.66 13.36
N ALA A 242 -6.06 -11.31 12.17
CA ALA A 242 -5.79 -12.03 10.95
C ALA A 242 -4.27 -12.01 10.75
N LEU A 243 -3.67 -13.17 10.96
CA LEU A 243 -2.35 -13.44 10.44
C LEU A 243 -2.42 -13.21 8.92
N PRO A 244 -1.40 -12.59 8.30
CA PRO A 244 -1.29 -12.49 6.85
C PRO A 244 -1.55 -13.85 6.20
N VAL A 245 -2.78 -14.08 5.70
CA VAL A 245 -3.33 -15.37 5.21
C VAL A 245 -3.26 -16.51 6.24
N GLU A 246 -4.40 -17.16 6.45
CA GLU A 246 -4.42 -18.44 7.13
C GLU A 246 -4.09 -19.55 6.12
N LEU A 247 -2.79 -19.82 5.97
CA LEU A 247 -2.28 -20.99 5.26
C LEU A 247 -2.63 -22.25 6.08
N ALA A 248 -3.73 -22.90 5.73
CA ALA A 248 -4.28 -23.99 6.52
C ALA A 248 -3.48 -25.30 6.37
N ASP A 249 -2.87 -25.53 5.20
CA ASP A 249 -2.01 -26.69 4.96
C ASP A 249 -0.94 -26.37 3.91
N PHE A 250 0.28 -26.86 4.13
CA PHE A 250 1.37 -26.81 3.15
C PHE A 250 2.10 -28.16 3.15
N GLY A 251 1.99 -28.86 2.04
CA GLY A 251 2.48 -30.21 1.87
C GLY A 251 3.03 -30.45 0.47
N TYR A 252 3.24 -31.73 0.18
CA TYR A 252 3.68 -32.17 -1.13
C TYR A 252 3.14 -33.55 -1.45
N HIS A 253 3.13 -33.86 -2.72
CA HIS A 253 3.09 -35.22 -3.23
C HIS A 253 4.17 -35.43 -4.30
N LEU A 254 4.47 -36.69 -4.60
CA LEU A 254 5.40 -37.05 -5.67
C LEU A 254 4.60 -37.48 -6.90
N ALA A 255 4.87 -36.87 -8.05
CA ALA A 255 4.29 -37.22 -9.33
C ALA A 255 5.41 -37.37 -10.38
N ASP A 256 5.53 -38.54 -11.02
CA ASP A 256 6.56 -38.82 -12.03
C ASP A 256 8.01 -38.50 -11.60
N GLY A 257 8.33 -38.67 -10.30
CA GLY A 257 9.64 -38.36 -9.74
C GLY A 257 9.88 -36.88 -9.43
N ILE A 258 8.86 -36.04 -9.55
CA ILE A 258 8.89 -34.60 -9.28
C ILE A 258 8.20 -34.32 -7.94
N VAL A 259 8.78 -33.42 -7.14
CA VAL A 259 8.11 -32.87 -5.96
C VAL A 259 7.07 -31.86 -6.42
N VAL A 260 5.80 -32.16 -6.19
CA VAL A 260 4.69 -31.22 -6.39
C VAL A 260 4.28 -30.68 -5.03
N LEU A 261 4.58 -29.41 -4.80
CA LEU A 261 4.14 -28.69 -3.62
C LEU A 261 2.66 -28.38 -3.76
N ASN A 262 1.91 -28.50 -2.68
CA ASN A 262 0.49 -28.16 -2.66
C ASN A 262 0.15 -27.45 -1.35
N TRP A 263 -0.69 -26.43 -1.44
CA TRP A 263 -1.21 -25.72 -0.27
C TRP A 263 -2.61 -25.20 -0.52
N LEU A 264 -3.27 -24.82 0.56
CA LEU A 264 -4.54 -24.14 0.49
C LEU A 264 -4.62 -23.00 1.50
N THR A 265 -5.32 -21.97 1.11
CA THR A 265 -5.68 -20.82 1.95
C THR A 265 -7.16 -20.94 2.29
N VAL A 266 -7.51 -20.67 3.54
CA VAL A 266 -8.93 -20.59 3.95
C VAL A 266 -9.45 -19.16 3.93
N SER A 267 -8.55 -18.17 3.89
CA SER A 267 -8.82 -16.78 3.57
C SER A 267 -7.54 -16.09 3.10
N GLU A 268 -7.69 -15.04 2.31
CA GLU A 268 -6.61 -14.18 1.84
C GLU A 268 -6.96 -12.71 2.05
N LEU A 269 -5.97 -11.92 2.43
CA LEU A 269 -6.11 -10.48 2.62
C LEU A 269 -4.94 -9.80 1.92
N ASN A 270 -5.25 -8.95 0.94
CA ASN A 270 -4.25 -8.22 0.15
C ASN A 270 -3.15 -9.11 -0.49
N ASN A 271 -3.43 -10.40 -0.68
CA ASN A 271 -2.44 -11.38 -1.12
C ASN A 271 -2.11 -11.16 -2.60
N LEU A 272 -0.88 -10.71 -2.88
CA LEU A 272 -0.32 -10.65 -4.23
C LEU A 272 -0.01 -12.06 -4.73
N GLY A 273 0.46 -12.94 -3.86
CA GLY A 273 0.74 -14.34 -4.16
C GLY A 273 1.91 -14.91 -3.39
N PHE A 274 2.42 -16.05 -3.84
CA PHE A 274 3.39 -16.87 -3.13
C PHE A 274 4.69 -17.00 -3.93
N GLU A 275 5.78 -16.45 -3.42
CA GLU A 275 7.13 -16.82 -3.79
C GLU A 275 7.42 -18.23 -3.25
N VAL A 276 7.64 -19.18 -4.14
CA VAL A 276 8.02 -20.55 -3.77
C VAL A 276 9.54 -20.59 -3.65
N GLU A 277 10.04 -20.90 -2.45
CA GLU A 277 11.46 -20.94 -2.16
C GLU A 277 11.94 -22.35 -1.87
N TYR A 278 13.17 -22.64 -2.30
CA TYR A 278 13.83 -23.94 -2.16
C TYR A 278 15.23 -23.77 -1.58
N ALA A 279 15.64 -24.70 -0.72
CA ALA A 279 17.00 -24.82 -0.21
C ALA A 279 17.42 -26.30 -0.17
N LYS A 280 18.70 -26.57 -0.48
CA LYS A 280 19.27 -27.93 -0.37
C LYS A 280 19.78 -28.25 1.05
N ASP A 281 20.12 -27.21 1.80
CA ASP A 281 20.66 -27.29 3.16
C ASP A 281 19.73 -26.70 4.23
N GLY A 282 18.58 -26.17 3.81
CA GLY A 282 17.62 -25.47 4.69
C GLY A 282 18.08 -24.08 5.15
N LEU A 283 19.23 -23.59 4.67
CA LEU A 283 19.85 -22.33 5.09
C LEU A 283 19.92 -21.32 3.94
N HIS A 284 20.27 -21.76 2.73
CA HIS A 284 20.41 -20.90 1.57
C HIS A 284 19.20 -21.08 0.63
N TRP A 285 18.30 -20.11 0.69
CA TRP A 285 17.04 -20.11 -0.04
C TRP A 285 17.18 -19.44 -1.40
N GLN A 286 16.59 -20.07 -2.42
CA GLN A 286 16.42 -19.50 -3.75
C GLN A 286 14.93 -19.53 -4.13
N GLN A 287 14.45 -18.45 -4.73
CA GLN A 287 13.12 -18.42 -5.33
C GLN A 287 13.11 -19.29 -6.60
N ILE A 288 12.24 -20.28 -6.63
CA ILE A 288 12.07 -21.21 -7.76
C ILE A 288 10.78 -20.96 -8.55
N GLY A 289 9.87 -20.13 -8.03
CA GLY A 289 8.66 -19.72 -8.75
C GLY A 289 7.85 -18.68 -8.00
N PHE A 290 6.78 -18.23 -8.65
CA PHE A 290 5.76 -17.37 -8.06
C PHE A 290 4.37 -17.87 -8.50
N VAL A 291 3.43 -17.92 -7.57
CA VAL A 291 2.03 -18.28 -7.85
C VAL A 291 1.14 -17.12 -7.41
N GLU A 292 0.41 -16.51 -8.33
CA GLU A 292 -0.49 -15.39 -8.05
C GLU A 292 -1.57 -15.77 -7.04
N GLY A 293 -1.83 -14.89 -6.08
CA GLY A 293 -2.92 -15.01 -5.11
C GLY A 293 -4.24 -14.46 -5.67
N TYR A 294 -5.32 -14.58 -4.89
CA TYR A 294 -6.64 -14.06 -5.25
C TYR A 294 -6.94 -12.69 -4.61
N GLY A 295 -5.93 -12.04 -4.01
CA GLY A 295 -6.09 -10.74 -3.36
C GLY A 295 -6.77 -10.84 -2.00
N THR A 296 -7.95 -10.24 -1.87
CA THR A 296 -8.74 -10.30 -0.64
C THR A 296 -9.98 -11.16 -0.86
N THR A 297 -10.03 -12.31 -0.20
CA THR A 297 -11.08 -13.31 -0.38
C THR A 297 -11.24 -14.15 0.89
N THR A 298 -12.45 -14.63 1.15
CA THR A 298 -12.74 -15.62 2.20
C THR A 298 -13.04 -17.01 1.63
N ASP A 299 -12.92 -17.17 0.30
CA ASP A 299 -13.10 -18.46 -0.36
C ASP A 299 -11.84 -19.31 -0.18
N ILE A 300 -12.04 -20.63 -0.12
CA ILE A 300 -10.92 -21.58 -0.02
C ILE A 300 -10.26 -21.72 -1.40
N HIS A 301 -8.98 -21.39 -1.49
CA HIS A 301 -8.19 -21.53 -2.72
C HIS A 301 -7.15 -22.64 -2.59
N HIS A 302 -6.99 -23.41 -3.65
CA HIS A 302 -6.02 -24.52 -3.74
C HIS A 302 -4.94 -24.19 -4.75
N TYR A 303 -3.71 -24.49 -4.39
CA TYR A 303 -2.53 -24.16 -5.15
C TYR A 303 -1.62 -25.37 -5.31
N GLU A 304 -0.94 -25.44 -6.45
CA GLU A 304 0.07 -26.45 -6.73
C GLU A 304 1.27 -25.83 -7.44
N PHE A 305 2.47 -26.32 -7.11
CA PHE A 305 3.71 -25.91 -7.75
C PHE A 305 4.65 -27.11 -7.95
N PRO A 306 4.90 -27.55 -9.20
CA PRO A 306 5.87 -28.61 -9.49
C PRO A 306 7.32 -28.09 -9.49
N HIS A 307 8.21 -28.71 -8.71
CA HIS A 307 9.63 -28.38 -8.69
C HIS A 307 10.47 -29.40 -9.47
N TYR A 308 10.88 -29.02 -10.70
CA TYR A 308 11.61 -29.88 -11.64
C TYR A 308 13.14 -30.03 -11.38
N GLY A 309 13.67 -29.42 -10.31
CA GLY A 309 15.11 -29.35 -10.00
C GLY A 309 15.52 -30.02 -8.68
N SER A 310 14.64 -30.81 -8.07
CA SER A 310 14.92 -31.46 -6.77
C SER A 310 16.08 -32.46 -6.85
N SER A 311 17.03 -32.36 -5.92
CA SER A 311 18.23 -33.21 -5.87
C SER A 311 17.98 -34.47 -5.02
N GLU A 312 18.77 -35.53 -5.23
CA GLU A 312 18.85 -36.63 -4.25
C GLU A 312 19.24 -36.10 -2.86
N GLY A 313 18.63 -36.66 -1.81
CA GLY A 313 18.79 -36.21 -0.43
C GLY A 313 17.59 -35.37 0.06
N THR A 314 17.81 -34.64 1.15
CA THR A 314 16.78 -33.79 1.74
C THR A 314 16.68 -32.46 0.99
N ASN A 315 15.47 -32.10 0.61
CA ASN A 315 15.11 -30.85 -0.05
C ASN A 315 14.19 -30.06 0.88
N TYR A 316 14.42 -28.76 1.02
CA TYR A 316 13.62 -27.90 1.90
C TYR A 316 12.85 -26.89 1.07
N TYR A 317 11.59 -26.68 1.42
CA TYR A 317 10.70 -25.75 0.73
C TYR A 317 10.00 -24.87 1.75
N ARG A 318 9.72 -23.63 1.36
CA ARG A 318 8.81 -22.74 2.09
C ARG A 318 8.12 -21.83 1.09
N LEU A 319 6.97 -21.33 1.49
CA LEU A 319 6.28 -20.27 0.80
C LEU A 319 6.64 -18.96 1.47
N LYS A 320 6.98 -17.95 0.68
CA LYS A 320 6.97 -16.57 1.11
C LYS A 320 5.76 -15.93 0.46
N GLN A 321 4.76 -15.63 1.25
CA GLN A 321 3.57 -14.96 0.78
C GLN A 321 3.81 -13.47 0.76
N LEU A 322 3.43 -12.80 -0.32
CA LEU A 322 3.58 -11.37 -0.49
C LEU A 322 2.22 -10.73 -0.56
N ASP A 323 2.12 -9.57 0.08
CA ASP A 323 0.98 -8.68 -0.03
C ASP A 323 1.24 -7.59 -1.09
N TYR A 324 0.19 -6.93 -1.58
CA TYR A 324 0.31 -5.80 -2.52
C TYR A 324 1.09 -4.61 -1.96
N ASP A 325 1.19 -4.47 -0.64
CA ASP A 325 1.98 -3.44 0.03
C ASP A 325 3.47 -3.83 0.23
N GLY A 326 3.86 -5.01 -0.25
CA GLY A 326 5.23 -5.54 -0.16
C GLY A 326 5.57 -6.19 1.18
N LYS A 327 4.65 -6.26 2.13
CA LYS A 327 4.81 -7.12 3.31
C LYS A 327 4.83 -8.58 2.89
N TYR A 328 5.47 -9.40 3.73
CA TYR A 328 5.51 -10.82 3.49
C TYR A 328 5.56 -11.62 4.78
N GLU A 329 5.07 -12.87 4.69
CA GLU A 329 5.17 -13.87 5.74
C GLU A 329 5.69 -15.19 5.15
N TYR A 330 6.37 -16.00 5.98
CA TYR A 330 6.83 -17.31 5.57
C TYR A 330 5.94 -18.42 6.15
N SER A 331 5.69 -19.45 5.34
CA SER A 331 5.14 -20.71 5.84
C SER A 331 6.13 -21.45 6.75
N ASN A 332 5.64 -22.53 7.38
CA ASN A 332 6.52 -23.57 7.91
C ASN A 332 7.44 -24.12 6.81
N ILE A 333 8.62 -24.60 7.19
CA ILE A 333 9.55 -25.27 6.29
C ILE A 333 9.11 -26.72 6.09
N LEU A 334 8.86 -27.08 4.83
CA LEU A 334 8.58 -28.43 4.39
C LEU A 334 9.89 -29.13 4.02
N SER A 335 10.13 -30.31 4.61
CA SER A 335 11.30 -31.14 4.32
C SER A 335 10.89 -32.37 3.53
N VAL A 336 11.48 -32.55 2.34
CA VAL A 336 11.19 -33.65 1.42
C VAL A 336 12.47 -34.46 1.20
N SER A 337 12.49 -35.70 1.70
CA SER A 337 13.62 -36.61 1.51
C SER A 337 13.41 -37.45 0.26
N LEU A 338 14.26 -37.26 -0.74
CA LEU A 338 14.30 -38.07 -1.95
C LEU A 338 15.43 -39.10 -1.84
N ASN A 339 15.09 -40.37 -1.99
CA ASN A 339 15.99 -41.51 -1.88
C ASN A 339 16.29 -42.11 -3.26
N SER A 340 17.34 -42.93 -3.34
CA SER A 340 17.91 -43.47 -4.58
C SER A 340 17.11 -44.59 -5.24
N GLN A 341 16.02 -45.08 -4.62
CA GLN A 341 15.17 -46.15 -5.17
C GLN A 341 14.02 -45.65 -6.07
N TRP A 342 13.96 -44.35 -6.34
CA TRP A 342 13.02 -43.69 -7.23
C TRP A 342 13.81 -43.56 -8.52
N GLU A 343 13.43 -44.36 -9.50
CA GLU A 343 14.21 -44.69 -10.70
C GLU A 343 15.09 -43.54 -11.20
N GLN A 344 16.40 -43.78 -11.18
CA GLN A 344 17.32 -43.10 -12.10
C GLN A 344 16.76 -43.33 -13.52
N GLY A 345 16.29 -42.29 -14.22
CA GLY A 345 15.96 -42.43 -15.65
C GLY A 345 14.78 -41.63 -16.21
N ALA A 346 14.01 -40.88 -15.42
CA ALA A 346 12.89 -40.13 -15.99
C ALA A 346 13.38 -38.92 -16.80
N TRP A 347 13.46 -39.02 -18.14
CA TRP A 347 13.68 -37.84 -18.99
C TRP A 347 12.53 -36.85 -18.82
N ILE A 348 12.86 -35.66 -18.32
CA ILE A 348 11.92 -34.57 -18.04
C ILE A 348 12.21 -33.41 -19.00
N LEU A 349 11.16 -32.79 -19.53
CA LEU A 349 11.24 -31.61 -20.39
C LEU A 349 10.75 -30.37 -19.63
N TYR A 350 11.52 -29.28 -19.68
CA TYR A 350 11.18 -28.01 -19.04
C TYR A 350 11.68 -26.80 -19.86
N PRO A 351 11.06 -25.61 -19.75
CA PRO A 351 9.84 -25.31 -18.99
C PRO A 351 8.60 -25.93 -19.66
N ASN A 352 7.55 -26.19 -18.88
CA ASN A 352 6.23 -26.56 -19.38
C ASN A 352 5.18 -25.77 -18.57
N PRO A 353 4.41 -24.84 -19.16
CA PRO A 353 4.32 -24.51 -20.59
C PRO A 353 5.61 -23.90 -21.19
N THR A 354 5.80 -24.03 -22.51
CA THR A 354 6.97 -23.48 -23.24
C THR A 354 6.55 -22.55 -24.38
N LYS A 355 7.42 -21.60 -24.72
CA LYS A 355 7.34 -20.75 -25.93
C LYS A 355 7.91 -21.41 -27.19
N GLY A 356 8.64 -22.51 -27.04
CA GLY A 356 9.30 -23.18 -28.16
C GLY A 356 10.59 -23.89 -27.77
N GLU A 357 11.32 -23.36 -26.80
CA GLU A 357 12.59 -23.92 -26.34
C GLU A 357 12.37 -24.82 -25.11
N LEU A 358 12.87 -26.04 -25.15
CA LEU A 358 12.81 -27.03 -24.07
C LEU A 358 14.20 -27.54 -23.73
N THR A 359 14.44 -27.79 -22.45
CA THR A 359 15.62 -28.47 -21.93
C THR A 359 15.21 -29.85 -21.41
N VAL A 360 16.03 -30.86 -21.70
CA VAL A 360 15.84 -32.23 -21.22
C VAL A 360 16.76 -32.48 -20.03
N ASN A 361 16.19 -32.83 -18.88
CA ASN A 361 16.92 -33.34 -17.73
C ASN A 361 16.85 -34.88 -17.74
N GLY A 362 17.99 -35.55 -17.75
CA GLY A 362 18.12 -37.01 -17.74
C GLY A 362 19.40 -37.47 -18.45
N ASP A 363 19.77 -38.74 -18.27
CA ASP A 363 20.94 -39.33 -18.94
C ASP A 363 20.64 -39.58 -20.43
N LEU A 364 21.28 -38.82 -21.31
CA LEU A 364 21.07 -38.91 -22.76
C LEU A 364 21.93 -40.00 -23.41
N SER A 365 22.88 -40.59 -22.68
CA SER A 365 23.87 -41.53 -23.20
C SER A 365 23.25 -42.78 -23.84
N ASP A 366 22.08 -43.19 -23.33
CA ASP A 366 21.35 -44.39 -23.74
C ASP A 366 20.06 -44.08 -24.55
N LEU A 367 19.84 -42.83 -24.99
CA LEU A 367 18.65 -42.45 -25.77
C LEU A 367 18.87 -42.55 -27.29
N PRO A 368 18.29 -43.54 -28.00
CA PRO A 368 18.40 -43.64 -29.45
C PRO A 368 17.59 -42.55 -30.18
N PHE A 369 16.37 -42.23 -29.73
CA PHE A 369 15.52 -41.18 -30.33
C PHE A 369 14.43 -40.68 -29.38
N VAL A 370 13.97 -39.45 -29.64
CA VAL A 370 12.81 -38.80 -29.03
C VAL A 370 11.73 -38.63 -30.10
N ARG A 371 10.48 -38.94 -29.77
CA ARG A 371 9.30 -38.74 -30.65
C ARG A 371 8.43 -37.61 -30.13
N ILE A 372 7.96 -36.76 -31.03
CA ILE A 372 6.95 -35.74 -30.77
C ILE A 372 5.67 -36.14 -31.51
N MET A 373 4.57 -36.23 -30.80
CA MET A 373 3.25 -36.51 -31.35
C MET A 373 2.28 -35.36 -31.04
N ASN A 374 1.30 -35.13 -31.91
CA ASN A 374 0.20 -34.21 -31.59
C ASN A 374 -0.80 -34.88 -30.63
N ASN A 375 -1.76 -34.10 -30.13
CA ASN A 375 -2.81 -34.58 -29.23
C ASN A 375 -3.74 -35.66 -29.84
N SER A 376 -3.71 -35.86 -31.17
CA SER A 376 -4.43 -36.94 -31.86
C SER A 376 -3.59 -38.21 -32.02
N GLY A 377 -2.37 -38.26 -31.47
CA GLY A 377 -1.48 -39.40 -31.57
C GLY A 377 -0.77 -39.54 -32.92
N VAL A 378 -0.78 -38.50 -33.75
CA VAL A 378 -0.02 -38.48 -35.01
C VAL A 378 1.42 -38.08 -34.72
N LEU A 379 2.39 -38.89 -35.17
CA LEU A 379 3.82 -38.58 -35.10
C LEU A 379 4.13 -37.35 -35.95
N ILE A 380 4.68 -36.31 -35.31
CA ILE A 380 5.13 -35.08 -35.96
C ILE A 380 6.61 -35.16 -36.31
N ARG A 381 7.44 -35.59 -35.35
CA ARG A 381 8.90 -35.61 -35.48
C ARG A 381 9.51 -36.77 -34.69
N GLU A 382 10.56 -37.37 -35.21
CA GLU A 382 11.45 -38.30 -34.50
C GLU A 382 12.89 -37.87 -34.75
N PHE A 383 13.71 -37.79 -33.70
CA PHE A 383 15.11 -37.34 -33.81
C PHE A 383 15.97 -37.90 -32.68
N ALA A 384 17.27 -38.07 -32.93
CA ALA A 384 18.25 -38.37 -31.90
C ALA A 384 18.58 -37.11 -31.10
N LEU A 385 18.73 -37.23 -29.79
CA LEU A 385 18.99 -36.11 -28.89
C LEU A 385 20.40 -36.22 -28.32
N SER A 386 21.36 -35.46 -28.87
CA SER A 386 22.76 -35.44 -28.41
C SER A 386 23.06 -34.31 -27.43
N GLU A 387 22.24 -33.26 -27.43
CA GLU A 387 22.32 -32.14 -26.50
C GLU A 387 21.01 -32.07 -25.71
N PRO A 388 21.00 -31.56 -24.47
CA PRO A 388 19.80 -31.50 -23.64
C PRO A 388 18.83 -30.40 -24.10
N ARG A 389 18.78 -30.02 -25.38
CA ARG A 389 17.94 -28.94 -25.90
C ARG A 389 17.06 -29.44 -27.04
N VAL A 390 15.81 -29.02 -27.00
CA VAL A 390 14.81 -29.32 -28.02
C VAL A 390 14.05 -28.06 -28.40
N ASP A 391 14.14 -27.69 -29.68
CA ASP A 391 13.40 -26.57 -30.25
C ASP A 391 12.14 -27.07 -31.00
N ILE A 392 10.99 -26.58 -30.55
CA ILE A 392 9.66 -26.74 -31.15
C ILE A 392 9.02 -25.40 -31.52
N SER A 393 9.81 -24.33 -31.64
CA SER A 393 9.36 -22.99 -32.02
C SER A 393 8.63 -22.98 -33.37
N ASP A 394 8.93 -23.94 -34.25
CA ASP A 394 8.27 -24.12 -35.55
C ASP A 394 6.89 -24.79 -35.48
N LEU A 395 6.56 -25.50 -34.39
CA LEU A 395 5.26 -26.17 -34.25
C LEU A 395 4.14 -25.17 -33.90
N PRO A 396 2.87 -25.38 -34.31
CA PRO A 396 1.76 -24.53 -33.86
C PRO A 396 1.57 -24.56 -32.32
N GLU A 397 0.82 -23.60 -31.76
CA GLU A 397 0.35 -23.72 -30.37
C GLU A 397 -0.49 -24.99 -30.19
N GLY A 398 -0.35 -25.62 -29.02
CA GLY A 398 -1.10 -26.83 -28.70
C GLY A 398 -0.37 -27.80 -27.79
N MET A 399 -1.03 -28.93 -27.54
CA MET A 399 -0.51 -30.01 -26.72
C MET A 399 0.29 -31.01 -27.56
N TYR A 400 1.48 -31.31 -27.09
CA TYR A 400 2.41 -32.27 -27.67
C TYR A 400 2.75 -33.38 -26.69
N ILE A 401 2.92 -34.59 -27.20
CA ILE A 401 3.36 -35.74 -26.43
C ILE A 401 4.78 -36.08 -26.87
N PHE A 402 5.72 -35.95 -25.95
CA PHE A 402 7.10 -36.39 -26.11
C PHE A 402 7.22 -37.81 -25.59
N THR A 403 7.84 -38.69 -26.38
CA THR A 403 8.13 -40.07 -25.97
C THR A 403 9.62 -40.31 -26.07
N PHE A 404 10.21 -40.71 -24.95
CA PHE A 404 11.60 -41.12 -24.81
C PHE A 404 11.65 -42.64 -24.68
N ASN A 405 12.57 -43.30 -25.37
CA ASN A 405 12.66 -44.75 -25.38
C ASN A 405 14.11 -45.21 -25.51
N ASN A 406 14.72 -45.78 -24.47
CA ASN A 406 16.07 -46.37 -24.49
C ASN A 406 16.09 -47.87 -24.86
N GLY A 407 14.95 -48.43 -25.28
CA GLY A 407 14.78 -49.86 -25.58
C GLY A 407 14.49 -50.74 -24.36
N ARG A 408 14.62 -50.22 -23.14
CA ARG A 408 14.23 -50.88 -21.89
C ARG A 408 12.96 -50.30 -21.30
N GLU A 409 12.79 -48.99 -21.41
CA GLU A 409 11.63 -48.25 -20.91
C GLU A 409 11.11 -47.25 -21.96
N ILE A 410 9.82 -46.92 -21.86
CA ILE A 410 9.18 -45.87 -22.64
C ILE A 410 8.62 -44.84 -21.67
N VAL A 411 9.14 -43.61 -21.73
CA VAL A 411 8.70 -42.50 -20.90
C VAL A 411 7.96 -41.48 -21.76
N THR A 412 6.73 -41.14 -21.38
CA THR A 412 5.95 -40.11 -22.09
C THR A 412 5.81 -38.84 -21.26
N ARG A 413 5.89 -37.67 -21.91
CA ARG A 413 5.73 -36.34 -21.30
C ARG A 413 4.77 -35.50 -22.14
N ARG A 414 3.83 -34.83 -21.48
CA ARG A 414 2.92 -33.89 -22.14
C ARG A 414 3.47 -32.48 -22.02
N ILE A 415 3.56 -31.77 -23.13
CA ILE A 415 4.09 -30.40 -23.20
C ILE A 415 3.05 -29.50 -23.84
N LEU A 416 2.74 -28.40 -23.17
CA LEU A 416 1.91 -27.32 -23.69
C LEU A 416 2.81 -26.26 -24.33
N LYS A 417 2.61 -25.98 -25.62
CA LYS A 417 3.19 -24.81 -26.29
C LYS A 417 2.18 -23.67 -26.33
N ASP A 418 2.54 -22.52 -25.75
CA ASP A 418 1.72 -21.30 -25.67
C ASP A 418 2.48 -20.07 -26.23
N ARG A 419 1.74 -19.02 -26.59
CA ARG A 419 2.21 -17.77 -27.18
C ARG A 419 2.61 -16.68 -26.17
N ARG A 420 2.19 -16.79 -24.90
CA ARG A 420 2.30 -15.71 -23.90
C ARG A 420 3.65 -15.64 -23.23
#